data_AF-A0A7C5WPL9-F1
#
_entry.id   AF-A0A7C5WPL9-F1
#
_cell.length_a   1.000
_cell.length_b   1.000
_cell.length_c   1.000
_cell.angle_alpha   90.00
_cell.angle_beta   90.00
_cell.angle_gamma   90.00
#
_symmetry.space_group_name_H-M   'P 1'
#
loop_
_entity.id
_entity.type
_entity.pdbx_description
1 polymer ?
#
loop_
_entity_poly.entity_id
_entity_poly.type
_entity_poly.pdbx_seq_one_letter_code
_entity_poly.pdbx_strand_id
1 'polypeptide(L)'
;MFYYYAHTSHKANLDRLRRGVACINAFASQGIECKLLVNDFRAALVAKEQLGLRDALNIETIHDLDLVLKLNDSVIIDSNEELPLGFERFCKDYKVFIIAPDCDTKPLYNEVVINPWSQNGLFVDSAYGTKTPKIDRVLFFGGDSDPQKEISKYLEPLQKIGAQLLLGHYFFIDYEQELKKSFEYVYESEEYQDIIPSSSHVVTTSLQCALEAKTTGAIVGYAPKAPLQKCILTMLKKFEIDLINLSDINSMDNLISKTIKFDNQVTNSISCDIFSLFQEQIL
;
A
#
# COMPACT_ATOMS: atom_id res chain seq x y z
N MET A 1 -21.61 0.45 -12.68
CA MET A 1 -20.90 1.12 -11.57
C MET A 1 -19.59 0.36 -11.32
N PHE A 2 -18.55 1.01 -10.79
CA PHE A 2 -17.38 0.29 -10.26
C PHE A 2 -17.41 0.21 -8.73
N TYR A 3 -16.89 -0.89 -8.21
CA TYR A 3 -16.64 -1.08 -6.79
C TYR A 3 -15.20 -1.56 -6.59
N TYR A 4 -14.54 -1.08 -5.55
CA TYR A 4 -13.25 -1.59 -5.11
C TYR A 4 -13.44 -2.19 -3.72
N TYR A 5 -13.23 -3.49 -3.58
CA TYR A 5 -13.25 -4.17 -2.30
C TYR A 5 -11.81 -4.35 -1.79
N ALA A 6 -11.53 -3.75 -0.63
CA ALA A 6 -10.23 -3.85 0.04
C ALA A 6 -10.38 -4.59 1.36
N HIS A 7 -9.83 -5.80 1.43
CA HIS A 7 -9.78 -6.56 2.68
C HIS A 7 -8.64 -6.06 3.59
N THR A 8 -9.00 -5.67 4.79
CA THR A 8 -8.11 -5.09 5.80
C THR A 8 -8.37 -5.72 7.15
N SER A 9 -7.39 -5.67 8.05
CA SER A 9 -7.54 -6.07 9.44
C SER A 9 -6.30 -5.65 10.22
N HIS A 10 -6.36 -5.81 11.53
CA HIS A 10 -5.20 -5.74 12.43
C HIS A 10 -4.06 -6.72 12.09
N LYS A 11 -4.25 -7.66 11.15
CA LYS A 11 -3.18 -8.52 10.61
C LYS A 11 -2.83 -8.19 9.15
N ALA A 12 -3.75 -7.63 8.39
CA ALA A 12 -3.63 -7.42 6.95
C ALA A 12 -3.17 -6.00 6.55
N ASN A 13 -2.94 -5.11 7.52
CA ASN A 13 -2.56 -3.70 7.32
C ASN A 13 -3.55 -2.95 6.40
N LEU A 14 -3.19 -1.72 5.98
CA LEU A 14 -3.98 -0.86 5.09
C LEU A 14 -3.39 -0.75 3.68
N ASP A 15 -2.43 -1.60 3.30
CA ASP A 15 -1.83 -1.58 1.96
C ASP A 15 -2.89 -1.70 0.85
N ARG A 16 -3.89 -2.59 1.02
CA ARG A 16 -5.01 -2.76 0.07
C ARG A 16 -5.91 -1.53 0.01
N LEU A 17 -6.14 -0.91 1.16
CA LEU A 17 -6.92 0.32 1.26
C LEU A 17 -6.26 1.45 0.46
N ARG A 18 -4.96 1.66 0.67
CA ARG A 18 -4.19 2.70 -0.04
C ARG A 18 -4.20 2.48 -1.56
N ARG A 19 -4.05 1.23 -2.03
CA ARG A 19 -4.21 0.88 -3.44
C ARG A 19 -5.62 1.16 -3.97
N GLY A 20 -6.65 0.81 -3.18
CA GLY A 20 -8.04 1.07 -3.51
C GLY A 20 -8.35 2.55 -3.65
N VAL A 21 -7.86 3.38 -2.73
CA VAL A 21 -8.00 4.84 -2.82
C VAL A 21 -7.32 5.37 -4.08
N ALA A 22 -6.08 4.95 -4.36
CA ALA A 22 -5.37 5.34 -5.57
C ALA A 22 -6.16 4.99 -6.85
N CYS A 23 -6.75 3.79 -6.89
CA CYS A 23 -7.59 3.35 -8.02
C CYS A 23 -8.86 4.20 -8.15
N ILE A 24 -9.55 4.47 -7.04
CA ILE A 24 -10.78 5.26 -7.02
C ILE A 24 -10.52 6.70 -7.47
N ASN A 25 -9.44 7.32 -6.98
CA ASN A 25 -9.05 8.67 -7.38
C ASN A 25 -8.67 8.72 -8.87
N ALA A 26 -7.98 7.69 -9.37
CA ALA A 26 -7.71 7.57 -10.81
C ALA A 26 -9.00 7.46 -11.63
N PHE A 27 -9.98 6.65 -11.21
CA PHE A 27 -11.27 6.54 -11.89
C PHE A 27 -12.06 7.84 -11.84
N ALA A 28 -12.08 8.51 -10.69
CA ALA A 28 -12.72 9.81 -10.52
C ALA A 28 -12.13 10.87 -11.47
N SER A 29 -10.81 10.86 -11.68
CA SER A 29 -10.14 11.76 -12.63
C SER A 29 -10.59 11.57 -14.09
N GLN A 30 -11.13 10.39 -14.42
CA GLN A 30 -11.68 10.03 -15.72
C GLN A 30 -13.22 10.14 -15.77
N GLY A 31 -13.85 10.66 -14.71
CA GLY A 31 -15.31 10.76 -14.61
C GLY A 31 -16.04 9.44 -14.36
N ILE A 32 -15.33 8.40 -13.91
CA ILE A 32 -15.89 7.08 -13.62
C ILE A 32 -16.21 6.98 -12.12
N GLU A 33 -17.46 6.65 -11.83
CA GLU A 33 -17.90 6.44 -10.45
C GLU A 33 -17.42 5.09 -9.92
N CYS A 34 -16.68 5.11 -8.81
CA CYS A 34 -16.18 3.95 -8.10
C CYS A 34 -16.44 4.09 -6.60
N LYS A 35 -16.97 3.05 -5.96
CA LYS A 35 -17.25 3.02 -4.52
C LYS A 35 -16.28 2.09 -3.80
N LEU A 36 -15.74 2.55 -2.67
CA LEU A 36 -14.93 1.72 -1.79
C LEU A 36 -15.83 0.83 -0.92
N LEU A 37 -15.53 -0.46 -0.89
CA LEU A 37 -16.07 -1.45 0.03
C LEU A 37 -14.92 -1.96 0.92
N VAL A 38 -15.12 -1.98 2.23
CA VAL A 38 -14.11 -2.47 3.19
C VAL A 38 -14.76 -3.34 4.25
N ASN A 39 -14.04 -4.36 4.72
CA ASN A 39 -14.52 -5.22 5.80
C ASN A 39 -14.31 -4.65 7.21
N ASP A 40 -13.44 -3.65 7.35
CA ASP A 40 -13.09 -3.04 8.63
C ASP A 40 -13.63 -1.60 8.73
N PHE A 41 -14.39 -1.32 9.79
CA PHE A 41 -14.88 0.02 10.09
C PHE A 41 -13.74 1.04 10.26
N ARG A 42 -12.62 0.64 10.87
CA ARG A 42 -11.46 1.54 11.04
C ARG A 42 -10.84 1.90 9.69
N ALA A 43 -10.74 0.95 8.77
CA ALA A 43 -10.27 1.23 7.41
C ALA A 43 -11.21 2.20 6.67
N ALA A 44 -12.54 2.08 6.87
CA ALA A 44 -13.51 3.03 6.30
C ALA A 44 -13.28 4.46 6.82
N LEU A 45 -12.95 4.60 8.12
CA LEU A 45 -12.65 5.88 8.74
C LEU A 45 -11.37 6.48 8.18
N VAL A 46 -10.29 5.70 8.11
CA VAL A 46 -9.00 6.13 7.53
C VAL A 46 -9.19 6.57 6.07
N ALA A 47 -9.97 5.82 5.28
CA ALA A 47 -10.26 6.19 3.89
C ALA A 47 -10.93 7.56 3.77
N LYS A 48 -11.87 7.87 4.69
CA LYS A 48 -12.65 9.11 4.68
C LYS A 48 -11.88 10.30 5.26
N GLU A 49 -11.34 10.13 6.45
CA GLU A 49 -10.77 11.21 7.24
C GLU A 49 -9.33 11.54 6.85
N GLN A 50 -8.56 10.53 6.44
CA GLN A 50 -7.14 10.71 6.14
C GLN A 50 -6.86 10.62 4.65
N LEU A 51 -7.47 9.68 3.94
CA LEU A 51 -7.21 9.50 2.50
C LEU A 51 -8.14 10.31 1.59
N GLY A 52 -9.09 11.05 2.17
CA GLY A 52 -9.91 12.04 1.46
C GLY A 52 -11.04 11.47 0.60
N LEU A 53 -11.39 10.18 0.75
CA LEU A 53 -12.53 9.63 0.03
C LEU A 53 -13.86 10.15 0.59
N ARG A 54 -14.78 10.51 -0.31
CA ARG A 54 -16.11 10.99 0.08
C ARG A 54 -16.96 9.89 0.74
N ASP A 55 -16.87 8.67 0.23
CA ASP A 55 -17.65 7.56 0.75
C ASP A 55 -16.89 6.23 0.71
N ALA A 56 -17.21 5.39 1.69
CA ALA A 56 -16.67 4.05 1.91
C ALA A 56 -17.74 3.27 2.68
N LEU A 57 -18.18 2.15 2.10
CA LEU A 57 -19.19 1.28 2.68
C LEU A 57 -18.49 0.13 3.42
N ASN A 58 -19.02 -0.22 4.58
CA ASN A 58 -18.59 -1.40 5.30
C ASN A 58 -19.48 -2.61 4.95
N ILE A 59 -18.85 -3.74 4.62
CA ILE A 59 -19.48 -5.06 4.47
C ILE A 59 -18.76 -6.04 5.40
N GLU A 60 -19.25 -7.25 5.70
CA GLU A 60 -18.52 -8.12 6.65
C GLU A 60 -17.39 -8.88 5.96
N THR A 61 -17.65 -9.42 4.78
CA THR A 61 -16.69 -10.25 4.03
C THR A 61 -16.86 -10.11 2.53
N ILE A 62 -15.95 -10.74 1.76
CA ILE A 62 -16.08 -10.90 0.31
C ILE A 62 -17.40 -11.56 -0.11
N HIS A 63 -18.03 -12.35 0.76
CA HIS A 63 -19.29 -13.03 0.47
C HIS A 63 -20.48 -12.07 0.38
N ASP A 64 -20.38 -10.87 0.97
CA ASP A 64 -21.48 -9.89 1.01
C ASP A 64 -21.46 -8.95 -0.20
N LEU A 65 -20.53 -9.13 -1.15
CA LEU A 65 -20.43 -8.27 -2.33
C LEU A 65 -21.73 -8.27 -3.13
N ASP A 66 -22.41 -9.42 -3.25
CA ASP A 66 -23.66 -9.55 -3.99
C ASP A 66 -24.85 -8.81 -3.34
N LEU A 67 -24.77 -8.45 -2.05
CA LEU A 67 -25.77 -7.65 -1.36
C LEU A 67 -25.74 -6.18 -1.79
N VAL A 68 -24.60 -5.72 -2.33
CA VAL A 68 -24.36 -4.32 -2.69
C VAL A 68 -24.33 -4.12 -4.21
N LEU A 69 -23.79 -5.10 -4.93
CA LEU A 69 -23.65 -5.06 -6.38
C LEU A 69 -25.01 -5.24 -7.09
N LYS A 70 -25.15 -4.65 -8.28
CA LYS A 70 -26.24 -4.93 -9.21
C LYS A 70 -25.71 -5.68 -10.42
N LEU A 71 -26.58 -6.43 -11.11
CA LEU A 71 -26.20 -7.17 -12.32
C LEU A 71 -25.45 -6.27 -13.31
N ASN A 72 -24.35 -6.79 -13.85
CA ASN A 72 -23.40 -6.10 -14.74
C ASN A 72 -22.56 -4.98 -14.10
N ASP A 73 -22.63 -4.77 -12.79
CA ASP A 73 -21.64 -3.93 -12.12
C ASP A 73 -20.24 -4.55 -12.24
N SER A 74 -19.22 -3.70 -12.08
CA SER A 74 -17.83 -4.09 -12.11
C SER A 74 -17.24 -4.02 -10.71
N VAL A 75 -16.48 -5.04 -10.32
CA VAL A 75 -15.87 -5.12 -8.99
C VAL A 75 -14.40 -5.49 -9.09
N ILE A 76 -13.57 -4.73 -8.37
CA ILE A 76 -12.15 -5.01 -8.18
C ILE A 76 -12.00 -5.59 -6.77
N ILE A 77 -11.48 -6.80 -6.68
CA ILE A 77 -11.30 -7.54 -5.44
C ILE A 77 -9.81 -7.54 -5.09
N ASP A 78 -9.44 -6.77 -4.07
CA ASP A 78 -8.13 -6.84 -3.43
C ASP A 78 -8.31 -7.49 -2.05
N SER A 79 -8.22 -8.82 -2.02
CA SER A 79 -8.44 -9.61 -0.81
C SER A 79 -7.54 -10.84 -0.74
N ASN A 80 -7.31 -11.31 0.49
CA ASN A 80 -6.72 -12.62 0.79
C ASN A 80 -7.72 -13.59 1.41
N GLU A 81 -9.01 -13.26 1.36
CA GLU A 81 -10.09 -14.16 1.73
C GLU A 81 -10.27 -15.25 0.66
N GLU A 82 -10.91 -16.35 1.05
CA GLU A 82 -11.33 -17.38 0.10
C GLU A 82 -12.47 -16.84 -0.78
N LEU A 83 -12.42 -17.15 -2.08
CA LEU A 83 -13.46 -16.75 -3.01
C LEU A 83 -14.80 -17.42 -2.67
N PRO A 84 -15.94 -16.74 -2.88
CA PRO A 84 -17.25 -17.27 -2.49
C PRO A 84 -17.62 -18.56 -3.20
N LEU A 85 -18.37 -19.43 -2.50
CA LEU A 85 -19.00 -20.61 -3.11
C LEU A 85 -19.91 -20.15 -4.27
N GLY A 86 -19.67 -20.67 -5.47
CA GLY A 86 -20.35 -20.21 -6.68
C GLY A 86 -19.70 -19.02 -7.37
N PHE A 87 -18.41 -18.77 -7.16
CA PHE A 87 -17.65 -17.73 -7.85
C PHE A 87 -17.81 -17.75 -9.38
N GLU A 88 -17.98 -18.92 -10.01
CA GLU A 88 -18.30 -19.00 -11.44
C GLU A 88 -19.57 -18.20 -11.81
N ARG A 89 -20.63 -18.33 -11.00
CA ARG A 89 -21.87 -17.59 -11.22
C ARG A 89 -21.67 -16.11 -10.95
N PHE A 90 -20.91 -15.78 -9.90
CA PHE A 90 -20.55 -14.40 -9.59
C PHE A 90 -19.84 -13.73 -10.78
N CYS A 91 -18.88 -14.39 -11.42
CA CYS A 91 -18.22 -13.87 -12.62
C CYS A 91 -19.11 -13.83 -13.88
N LYS A 92 -20.23 -14.56 -13.92
CA LYS A 92 -21.25 -14.42 -14.98
C LYS A 92 -22.15 -13.22 -14.74
N ASP A 93 -22.47 -12.94 -13.49
CA ASP A 93 -23.41 -11.89 -13.09
C ASP A 93 -22.72 -10.50 -13.03
N TYR A 94 -21.39 -10.46 -12.85
CA TYR A 94 -20.59 -9.24 -12.68
C TYR A 94 -19.30 -9.25 -13.53
N LYS A 95 -18.76 -8.06 -13.84
CA LYS A 95 -17.40 -7.92 -14.39
C LYS A 95 -16.40 -7.91 -13.24
N VAL A 96 -15.64 -9.00 -13.09
CA VAL A 96 -14.77 -9.19 -11.93
C VAL A 96 -13.31 -8.98 -12.29
N PHE A 97 -12.63 -8.18 -11.47
CA PHE A 97 -11.19 -7.99 -11.50
C PHE A 97 -10.62 -8.44 -10.15
N ILE A 98 -9.52 -9.19 -10.16
CA ILE A 98 -8.82 -9.63 -8.94
C ILE A 98 -7.43 -9.02 -8.93
N ILE A 99 -7.06 -8.34 -7.85
CA ILE A 99 -5.67 -7.98 -7.59
C ILE A 99 -4.93 -9.24 -7.15
N ALA A 100 -3.93 -9.66 -7.92
CA ALA A 100 -3.20 -10.89 -7.70
C ALA A 100 -2.54 -10.91 -6.30
N PRO A 101 -2.83 -11.91 -5.45
CA PRO A 101 -2.15 -12.09 -4.17
C PRO A 101 -0.72 -12.61 -4.32
N ASP A 102 -0.41 -13.34 -5.40
CA ASP A 102 0.92 -13.84 -5.74
C ASP A 102 1.25 -13.75 -7.26
N CYS A 103 2.51 -13.98 -7.62
CA CYS A 103 3.00 -13.90 -9.00
C CYS A 103 2.36 -14.93 -9.94
N ASP A 104 1.86 -16.03 -9.38
CA ASP A 104 1.40 -17.20 -10.13
C ASP A 104 -0.12 -17.27 -10.22
N THR A 105 -0.81 -16.26 -9.68
CA THR A 105 -2.27 -16.15 -9.71
C THR A 105 -2.75 -16.14 -11.16
N LYS A 106 -3.70 -17.02 -11.46
CA LYS A 106 -4.34 -17.17 -12.76
C LYS A 106 -5.85 -16.99 -12.62
N PRO A 107 -6.52 -16.51 -13.67
CA PRO A 107 -7.97 -16.54 -13.70
C PRO A 107 -8.45 -17.99 -13.62
N LEU A 108 -9.48 -18.23 -12.80
CA LEU A 108 -10.21 -19.47 -12.64
C LEU A 108 -11.40 -19.54 -13.62
N TYR A 109 -12.08 -18.42 -13.85
CA TYR A 109 -13.20 -18.30 -14.78
C TYR A 109 -12.95 -17.16 -15.78
N ASN A 110 -13.92 -16.25 -15.95
CA ASN A 110 -13.85 -15.10 -16.86
C ASN A 110 -13.50 -13.78 -16.14
N GLU A 111 -13.07 -13.83 -14.88
CA GLU A 111 -12.49 -12.68 -14.21
C GLU A 111 -11.14 -12.30 -14.82
N VAL A 112 -10.74 -11.05 -14.60
CA VAL A 112 -9.40 -10.60 -14.98
C VAL A 112 -8.49 -10.48 -13.76
N VAL A 113 -7.32 -11.11 -13.84
CA VAL A 113 -6.28 -10.97 -12.82
C VAL A 113 -5.35 -9.81 -13.17
N ILE A 114 -5.24 -8.86 -12.24
CA ILE A 114 -4.37 -7.69 -12.33
C ILE A 114 -3.18 -7.92 -11.42
N ASN A 115 -1.97 -7.86 -12.00
CA ASN A 115 -0.75 -8.00 -11.23
C ASN A 115 -0.26 -6.62 -10.75
N PRO A 116 -0.33 -6.32 -9.43
CA PRO A 116 0.02 -5.01 -8.88
C PRO A 116 1.53 -4.74 -8.86
N TRP A 117 2.35 -5.72 -9.24
CA TRP A 117 3.81 -5.60 -9.33
C TRP A 117 4.30 -5.60 -10.78
N SER A 118 3.39 -5.61 -11.75
CA SER A 118 3.71 -5.54 -13.18
C SER A 118 4.13 -4.12 -13.58
N GLN A 119 4.75 -4.00 -14.76
CA GLN A 119 5.32 -2.72 -15.23
C GLN A 119 4.30 -1.57 -15.32
N ASN A 120 3.03 -1.91 -15.54
CA ASN A 120 1.93 -0.96 -15.72
C ASN A 120 0.97 -0.97 -14.52
N GLY A 121 1.23 -1.78 -13.48
CA GLY A 121 0.27 -2.10 -12.41
C GLY A 121 0.45 -1.36 -11.08
N LEU A 122 1.09 -0.18 -11.07
CA LEU A 122 1.41 0.51 -9.81
C LEU A 122 0.20 1.27 -9.22
N PHE A 123 -0.35 0.77 -8.13
CA PHE A 123 -1.44 1.46 -7.43
C PHE A 123 -0.92 2.48 -6.40
N VAL A 124 -0.35 3.59 -6.87
CA VAL A 124 0.07 4.72 -6.02
C VAL A 124 -0.74 5.96 -6.37
N ASP A 125 -1.27 6.65 -5.36
CA ASP A 125 -2.08 7.84 -5.58
C ASP A 125 -1.25 8.97 -6.21
N SER A 126 -1.85 9.67 -7.18
CA SER A 126 -1.25 10.83 -7.84
C SER A 126 -0.80 11.93 -6.88
N ALA A 127 -1.38 12.03 -5.68
CA ALA A 127 -0.93 12.93 -4.62
C ALA A 127 0.56 12.74 -4.27
N TYR A 128 1.06 11.50 -4.31
CA TYR A 128 2.48 11.19 -4.08
C TYR A 128 3.39 11.53 -5.26
N GLY A 129 2.83 11.87 -6.42
CA GLY A 129 3.56 12.38 -7.59
C GLY A 129 3.90 13.87 -7.50
N THR A 130 3.37 14.59 -6.50
CA THR A 130 3.65 16.01 -6.31
C THR A 130 5.02 16.22 -5.66
N LYS A 131 5.77 17.23 -6.14
CA LYS A 131 7.09 17.55 -5.57
C LYS A 131 6.94 18.09 -4.16
N THR A 132 7.33 17.28 -3.17
CA THR A 132 7.41 17.68 -1.77
C THR A 132 8.87 17.96 -1.39
N PRO A 133 9.19 19.11 -0.75
CA PRO A 133 10.54 19.37 -0.26
C PRO A 133 11.01 18.25 0.68
N LYS A 134 12.22 17.75 0.44
CA LYS A 134 12.81 16.69 1.25
C LYS A 134 13.45 17.27 2.51
N ILE A 135 13.09 16.69 3.64
CA ILE A 135 13.72 16.91 4.93
C ILE A 135 14.72 15.78 5.15
N ASP A 136 15.94 16.15 5.53
CA ASP A 136 16.97 15.18 5.90
C ASP A 136 16.55 14.46 7.19
N ARG A 137 16.05 13.24 7.01
CA ARG A 137 15.54 12.35 8.05
C ARG A 137 15.51 10.91 7.56
N VAL A 138 15.72 9.99 8.49
CA VAL A 138 15.50 8.55 8.31
C VAL A 138 14.20 8.20 9.00
N LEU A 139 13.18 7.86 8.22
CA LEU A 139 11.89 7.43 8.75
C LEU A 139 11.79 5.91 8.72
N PHE A 140 11.30 5.32 9.80
CA PHE A 140 10.91 3.91 9.87
C PHE A 140 9.39 3.77 9.95
N PHE A 141 8.81 2.96 9.06
CA PHE A 141 7.39 2.56 9.09
C PHE A 141 7.25 1.04 9.05
N GLY A 142 6.87 0.44 10.18
CA GLY A 142 6.70 -1.02 10.34
C GLY A 142 5.38 -1.60 9.81
N GLY A 143 4.55 -0.76 9.18
CA GLY A 143 3.18 -1.09 8.75
C GLY A 143 2.13 -0.58 9.72
N ASP A 144 0.86 -0.79 9.38
CA ASP A 144 -0.27 -0.29 10.16
C ASP A 144 -0.47 -1.05 11.48
N SER A 145 0.11 -2.24 11.61
CA SER A 145 0.00 -3.12 12.77
C SER A 145 1.32 -3.84 13.06
N ASP A 146 1.54 -4.13 14.34
CA ASP A 146 2.64 -5.00 14.80
C ASP A 146 2.22 -5.86 16.00
N PRO A 147 1.29 -6.81 15.82
CA PRO A 147 0.72 -7.56 16.95
C PRO A 147 1.73 -8.49 17.63
N GLN A 148 2.81 -8.87 16.94
CA GLN A 148 3.90 -9.68 17.51
C GLN A 148 5.03 -8.83 18.13
N LYS A 149 4.88 -7.50 18.16
CA LYS A 149 5.90 -6.56 18.63
C LYS A 149 7.26 -6.76 17.93
N GLU A 150 7.27 -7.09 16.64
CA GLU A 150 8.50 -7.36 15.89
C GLU A 150 9.44 -6.15 15.86
N ILE A 151 8.91 -4.92 15.87
CA ILE A 151 9.74 -3.70 15.89
C ILE A 151 10.66 -3.69 17.12
N SER A 152 10.22 -4.27 18.25
CA SER A 152 11.02 -4.34 19.47
C SER A 152 12.35 -5.09 19.29
N LYS A 153 12.40 -6.03 18.32
CA LYS A 153 13.60 -6.82 18.01
C LYS A 153 14.68 -6.02 17.29
N TYR A 154 14.31 -4.88 16.71
CA TYR A 154 15.17 -4.07 15.84
C TYR A 154 15.42 -2.66 16.39
N LEU A 155 15.05 -2.39 17.66
CA LEU A 155 15.19 -1.06 18.27
C LEU A 155 16.62 -0.55 18.23
N GLU A 156 17.59 -1.35 18.69
CA GLU A 156 18.99 -0.92 18.77
C GLU A 156 19.55 -0.57 17.37
N PRO A 157 19.42 -1.42 16.33
CA PRO A 157 19.85 -1.04 14.99
C PRO A 157 19.14 0.21 14.42
N LEU A 158 17.82 0.35 14.63
CA LEU A 158 17.05 1.50 14.17
C LEU A 158 17.47 2.81 14.87
N GLN A 159 17.76 2.74 16.18
CA GLN A 159 18.25 3.88 16.94
C GLN A 159 19.65 4.31 16.48
N LYS A 160 20.54 3.37 16.15
CA LYS A 160 21.90 3.68 15.70
C LYS A 160 21.93 4.47 14.39
N ILE A 161 20.97 4.22 13.50
CA ILE A 161 20.83 4.98 12.24
C ILE A 161 20.02 6.28 12.41
N GLY A 162 19.64 6.63 13.64
CA GLY A 162 18.84 7.82 13.93
C GLY A 162 17.43 7.76 13.33
N ALA A 163 16.84 6.56 13.19
CA ALA A 163 15.51 6.43 12.63
C ALA A 163 14.46 7.09 13.55
N GLN A 164 13.53 7.82 12.95
CA GLN A 164 12.30 8.29 13.56
C GLN A 164 11.18 7.29 13.24
N LEU A 165 10.25 7.06 14.15
CA LEU A 165 9.18 6.09 13.96
C LEU A 165 7.90 6.77 13.44
N LEU A 166 7.23 6.17 12.46
CA LEU A 166 5.83 6.44 12.13
C LEU A 166 4.95 5.30 12.62
N LEU A 167 3.99 5.59 13.49
CA LEU A 167 3.03 4.61 13.99
C LEU A 167 1.93 4.30 12.97
N GLY A 168 1.43 3.07 13.06
CA GLY A 168 0.27 2.60 12.30
C GLY A 168 -1.03 2.67 13.08
N HIS A 169 -2.17 2.46 12.42
CA HIS A 169 -3.50 2.59 13.03
C HIS A 169 -3.91 1.49 14.03
N TYR A 170 -3.17 0.38 14.12
CA TYR A 170 -3.59 -0.82 14.86
C TYR A 170 -2.60 -1.24 15.94
N PHE A 171 -1.88 -0.29 16.53
CA PHE A 171 -1.01 -0.58 17.67
C PHE A 171 -1.81 -0.67 18.98
N PHE A 172 -1.29 -1.46 19.92
CA PHE A 172 -1.83 -1.52 21.27
C PHE A 172 -1.26 -0.37 22.10
N ILE A 173 -2.08 0.30 22.91
CA ILE A 173 -1.71 1.48 23.69
C ILE A 173 -0.40 1.27 24.48
N ASP A 174 -0.29 0.18 25.25
CA ASP A 174 0.91 -0.09 26.04
C ASP A 174 2.16 -0.25 25.17
N TYR A 175 2.00 -0.83 23.98
CA TYR A 175 3.10 -1.01 23.04
C TYR A 175 3.53 0.31 22.39
N GLU A 176 2.58 1.18 22.04
CA GLU A 176 2.91 2.54 21.57
C GLU A 176 3.72 3.31 22.61
N GLN A 177 3.35 3.20 23.89
CA GLN A 177 4.08 3.85 24.98
C GLN A 177 5.50 3.29 25.15
N GLU A 178 5.71 1.99 24.90
CA GLU A 178 7.06 1.39 24.87
C GLU A 178 7.90 1.94 23.71
N LEU A 179 7.31 2.04 22.52
CA LEU A 179 8.00 2.56 21.33
C LEU A 179 8.32 4.06 21.48
N LYS A 180 7.40 4.87 21.99
CA LYS A 180 7.59 6.32 22.26
C LYS A 180 8.73 6.63 23.23
N LYS A 181 9.11 5.67 24.08
CA LYS A 181 10.28 5.82 24.98
C LYS A 181 11.60 5.45 24.32
N SER A 182 11.53 4.74 23.21
CA SER A 182 12.70 4.15 22.53
C SER A 182 13.14 4.99 21.34
N PHE A 183 12.23 5.67 20.65
CA PHE A 183 12.57 6.54 19.52
C PHE A 183 12.65 8.01 19.95
N GLU A 184 13.56 8.77 19.33
CA GLU A 184 13.70 10.22 19.60
C GLU A 184 12.44 10.97 19.17
N TYR A 185 11.89 10.61 18.01
CA TYR A 185 10.63 11.13 17.49
C TYR A 185 9.73 9.99 17.03
N VAL A 186 8.46 10.11 17.39
CA VAL A 186 7.38 9.21 16.97
C VAL A 186 6.25 10.06 16.39
N TYR A 187 5.94 9.81 15.11
CA TYR A 187 4.82 10.38 14.40
C TYR A 187 3.59 9.49 14.56
N GLU A 188 2.43 10.14 14.62
CA GLU A 188 1.14 9.46 14.66
C GLU A 188 0.69 9.05 13.26
N SER A 189 -0.26 8.12 13.21
CA SER A 189 -0.72 7.52 11.96
C SER A 189 -1.33 8.51 10.97
N GLU A 190 -1.96 9.56 11.49
CA GLU A 190 -2.59 10.66 10.76
C GLU A 190 -1.56 11.47 9.93
N GLU A 191 -0.29 11.46 10.34
CA GLU A 191 0.78 12.21 9.69
C GLU A 191 1.38 11.45 8.49
N TYR A 192 0.88 10.24 8.18
CA TYR A 192 1.41 9.38 7.13
C TYR A 192 1.55 10.10 5.77
N GLN A 193 0.50 10.82 5.35
CA GLN A 193 0.46 11.50 4.06
C GLN A 193 1.43 12.68 3.95
N ASP A 194 1.87 13.24 5.08
CA ASP A 194 2.80 14.38 5.11
C ASP A 194 4.24 13.92 5.32
N ILE A 195 4.43 12.92 6.17
CA ILE A 195 5.74 12.46 6.62
C ILE A 195 6.39 11.54 5.59
N ILE A 196 5.63 10.67 4.91
CA ILE A 196 6.18 9.82 3.85
C ILE A 196 6.75 10.65 2.70
N PRO A 197 6.03 11.63 2.11
CA PRO A 197 6.55 12.40 0.98
C PRO A 197 7.66 13.37 1.34
N SER A 198 7.71 13.87 2.57
CA SER A 198 8.75 14.82 3.00
C SER A 198 10.04 14.13 3.45
N SER A 199 10.03 12.83 3.72
CA SER A 199 11.21 12.10 4.20
C SER A 199 12.26 11.88 3.10
N SER A 200 13.53 12.13 3.42
CA SER A 200 14.65 11.83 2.53
C SER A 200 14.92 10.32 2.39
N HIS A 201 14.82 9.59 3.51
CA HIS A 201 15.05 8.16 3.60
C HIS A 201 13.85 7.50 4.28
N VAL A 202 13.38 6.40 3.72
CA VAL A 202 12.28 5.60 4.28
C VAL A 202 12.71 4.15 4.37
N VAL A 203 12.72 3.61 5.58
CA VAL A 203 12.88 2.19 5.88
C VAL A 203 11.51 1.64 6.22
N THR A 204 11.04 0.62 5.51
CA THR A 204 9.70 0.10 5.75
C THR A 204 9.58 -1.39 5.52
N THR A 205 8.61 -2.01 6.20
CA THR A 205 8.17 -3.38 5.94
C THR A 205 6.87 -3.44 5.15
N SER A 206 6.26 -2.30 4.81
CA SER A 206 5.07 -2.23 3.93
C SER A 206 5.53 -2.02 2.50
N LEU A 207 5.13 -2.94 1.62
CA LEU A 207 5.48 -2.86 0.20
C LEU A 207 4.81 -1.64 -0.45
N GLN A 208 3.57 -1.34 -0.05
CA GLN A 208 2.85 -0.17 -0.55
C GLN A 208 3.52 1.14 -0.12
N CYS A 209 3.93 1.26 1.15
CA CYS A 209 4.67 2.42 1.63
C CYS A 209 6.00 2.60 0.89
N ALA A 210 6.71 1.50 0.60
CA ALA A 210 7.96 1.58 -0.15
C ALA A 210 7.76 2.20 -1.55
N LEU A 211 6.66 1.83 -2.22
CA LEU A 211 6.29 2.35 -3.54
C LEU A 211 5.86 3.83 -3.48
N GLU A 212 5.05 4.20 -2.49
CA GLU A 212 4.62 5.58 -2.25
C GLU A 212 5.81 6.49 -1.95
N ALA A 213 6.67 6.09 -1.00
CA ALA A 213 7.89 6.81 -0.66
C ALA A 213 8.82 6.97 -1.88
N LYS A 214 9.01 5.92 -2.67
CA LYS A 214 9.87 5.97 -3.84
C LYS A 214 9.33 6.89 -4.93
N THR A 215 8.00 6.93 -5.11
CA THR A 215 7.34 7.84 -6.06
C THR A 215 7.58 9.30 -5.72
N THR A 216 7.73 9.63 -4.43
CA THR A 216 8.06 10.99 -3.96
C THR A 216 9.56 11.32 -4.05
N GLY A 217 10.40 10.39 -4.52
CA GLY A 217 11.85 10.57 -4.64
C GLY A 217 12.66 10.27 -3.37
N ALA A 218 12.09 9.57 -2.38
CA ALA A 218 12.87 9.10 -1.24
C ALA A 218 13.86 7.99 -1.63
N ILE A 219 14.95 7.86 -0.85
CA ILE A 219 15.78 6.67 -0.85
C ILE A 219 15.07 5.63 0.05
N VAL A 220 14.77 4.47 -0.50
CA VAL A 220 13.87 3.51 0.15
C VAL A 220 14.56 2.19 0.40
N GLY A 221 14.53 1.76 1.67
CA GLY A 221 14.88 0.42 2.10
C GLY A 221 13.64 -0.38 2.45
N TYR A 222 13.38 -1.46 1.72
CA TYR A 222 12.31 -2.39 2.01
C TYR A 222 12.85 -3.61 2.76
N ALA A 223 12.29 -3.86 3.95
CA ALA A 223 12.59 -4.99 4.80
C ALA A 223 11.45 -6.03 4.74
N PRO A 224 11.58 -7.11 3.95
CA PRO A 224 10.50 -8.06 3.79
C PRO A 224 10.27 -8.91 5.05
N LYS A 225 9.00 -9.06 5.45
CA LYS A 225 8.59 -9.95 6.57
C LYS A 225 8.55 -11.44 6.19
N ALA A 226 8.63 -11.75 4.90
CA ALA A 226 8.58 -13.11 4.36
C ALA A 226 9.41 -13.21 3.07
N PRO A 227 9.82 -14.42 2.64
CA PRO A 227 10.52 -14.61 1.37
C PRO A 227 9.75 -13.99 0.19
N LEU A 228 10.44 -13.21 -0.63
CA LEU A 228 9.83 -12.50 -1.76
C LEU A 228 9.78 -13.36 -3.01
N GLN A 229 8.68 -13.25 -3.73
CA GLN A 229 8.53 -13.88 -5.03
C GLN A 229 9.24 -13.08 -6.13
N LYS A 230 9.55 -13.75 -7.25
CA LYS A 230 10.39 -13.20 -8.32
C LYS A 230 9.82 -11.92 -8.95
N CYS A 231 8.50 -11.80 -9.13
CA CYS A 231 7.90 -10.60 -9.70
C CYS A 231 8.06 -9.38 -8.79
N ILE A 232 7.92 -9.56 -7.47
CA ILE A 232 8.13 -8.50 -6.47
C ILE A 232 9.61 -8.08 -6.46
N LEU A 233 10.55 -9.04 -6.48
CA LEU A 233 11.98 -8.73 -6.58
C LEU A 233 12.31 -7.93 -7.85
N THR A 234 11.70 -8.30 -8.97
CA THR A 234 11.87 -7.61 -10.25
C THR A 234 11.33 -6.17 -10.18
N MET A 235 10.16 -5.99 -9.57
CA MET A 235 9.55 -4.68 -9.33
C MET A 235 10.44 -3.79 -8.45
N LEU A 236 10.88 -4.28 -7.29
CA LEU A 236 11.73 -3.53 -6.36
C LEU A 236 13.04 -3.08 -7.04
N LYS A 237 13.68 -3.98 -7.79
CA LYS A 237 14.88 -3.65 -8.56
C LYS A 237 14.61 -2.58 -9.62
N LYS A 238 13.49 -2.69 -10.36
CA LYS A 238 13.09 -1.71 -11.39
C LYS A 238 12.91 -0.32 -10.79
N PHE A 239 12.27 -0.26 -9.62
CA PHE A 239 12.04 1.00 -8.91
C PHE A 239 13.23 1.44 -8.08
N GLU A 240 14.39 0.77 -8.12
CA GLU A 240 15.56 1.12 -7.30
C GLU A 240 15.22 1.22 -5.80
N ILE A 241 14.42 0.28 -5.31
CA ILE A 241 14.12 0.10 -3.90
C ILE A 241 15.09 -0.96 -3.37
N ASP A 242 15.88 -0.60 -2.36
CA ASP A 242 16.88 -1.50 -1.79
C ASP A 242 16.21 -2.53 -0.88
N LEU A 243 16.66 -3.78 -0.99
CA LEU A 243 16.33 -4.81 -0.01
C LEU A 243 17.28 -4.68 1.17
N ILE A 244 16.73 -4.56 2.37
CA ILE A 244 17.50 -4.42 3.59
C ILE A 244 17.10 -5.46 4.64
N ASN A 245 18.03 -5.74 5.54
CA ASN A 245 17.80 -6.57 6.71
C ASN A 245 17.88 -5.67 7.97
N LEU A 246 16.80 -5.58 8.73
CA LEU A 246 16.72 -4.76 9.94
C LEU A 246 17.66 -5.24 11.06
N SER A 247 18.11 -6.49 11.02
CA SER A 247 19.13 -7.01 11.94
C SER A 247 20.56 -6.65 11.55
N ASP A 248 20.80 -6.26 10.28
CA ASP A 248 22.14 -5.96 9.78
C ASP A 248 22.33 -4.45 9.67
N ILE A 249 23.06 -3.89 10.63
CA ILE A 249 23.35 -2.46 10.66
C ILE A 249 24.09 -1.98 9.41
N ASN A 250 24.98 -2.80 8.82
CA ASN A 250 25.72 -2.41 7.62
C ASN A 250 24.77 -2.23 6.43
N SER A 251 23.73 -3.07 6.35
CA SER A 251 22.70 -2.95 5.33
C SER A 251 21.95 -1.62 5.44
N MET A 252 21.72 -1.13 6.66
CA MET A 252 21.04 0.15 6.88
C MET A 252 21.99 1.34 6.72
N ASP A 253 23.24 1.24 7.18
CA ASP A 253 24.29 2.25 6.98
C ASP A 253 24.56 2.51 5.48
N ASN A 254 24.59 1.44 4.69
CA ASN A 254 24.72 1.54 3.23
C ASN A 254 23.52 2.22 2.56
N LEU A 255 22.33 2.15 3.16
CA LEU A 255 21.14 2.85 2.66
C LEU A 255 21.23 4.33 2.99
N ILE A 256 21.48 4.69 4.26
CA ILE A 256 21.48 6.08 4.74
C ILE A 256 22.67 6.89 4.23
N SER A 257 23.76 6.23 3.84
CA SER A 257 24.92 6.91 3.23
C SER A 257 24.67 7.33 1.78
N LYS A 258 23.58 6.87 1.16
CA LYS A 258 23.18 7.34 -0.18
C LYS A 258 22.67 8.77 -0.06
N THR A 259 23.02 9.59 -1.03
CA THR A 259 22.56 10.97 -1.12
C THR A 259 21.49 11.10 -2.19
N ILE A 260 20.48 11.91 -1.92
CA ILE A 260 19.48 12.26 -2.93
C ILE A 260 20.19 13.08 -4.00
N LYS A 261 20.30 12.51 -5.21
CA LYS A 261 20.71 13.30 -6.37
C LYS A 261 19.56 14.24 -6.71
N PHE A 262 19.71 15.52 -6.39
CA PHE A 262 18.84 16.58 -6.90
C PHE A 262 19.11 16.79 -8.39
N ASP A 263 18.82 15.79 -9.21
CA ASP A 263 18.67 16.03 -10.64
C ASP A 263 17.33 16.75 -10.81
N ASN A 264 17.38 17.98 -11.32
CA ASN A 264 16.23 18.79 -11.73
C ASN A 264 15.37 18.12 -12.84
N GLN A 265 15.52 16.82 -13.09
CA GLN A 265 14.90 16.04 -14.15
C GLN A 265 14.50 14.62 -13.77
N VAL A 266 14.21 14.30 -12.50
CA VAL A 266 13.35 13.12 -12.23
C VAL A 266 11.89 13.53 -12.38
N THR A 267 11.50 13.84 -13.63
CA THR A 267 10.12 13.76 -14.11
C THR A 267 9.87 12.39 -14.72
N ASN A 268 10.39 11.33 -14.10
CA ASN A 268 9.71 10.05 -14.19
C ASN A 268 8.75 10.02 -13.01
N SER A 269 7.73 10.89 -13.04
CA SER A 269 6.51 10.57 -12.31
C SER A 269 6.20 9.14 -12.72
N ILE A 270 6.16 8.23 -11.75
CA ILE A 270 5.66 6.90 -12.05
C ILE A 270 4.16 7.12 -12.30
N SER A 271 3.81 7.52 -13.52
CA SER A 271 2.44 7.71 -13.93
C SER A 271 1.93 6.32 -14.18
N CYS A 272 1.31 5.74 -13.16
CA CYS A 272 0.47 4.60 -13.40
C CYS A 272 -0.81 5.10 -14.02
N ASP A 273 -1.00 4.83 -15.30
CA ASP A 273 -2.33 4.91 -15.88
C ASP A 273 -3.08 3.64 -15.43
N ILE A 274 -3.50 3.66 -14.15
CA ILE A 274 -4.31 2.59 -13.56
C ILE A 274 -5.51 2.34 -14.49
N PHE A 275 -6.04 3.38 -15.12
CA PHE A 275 -7.17 3.27 -16.03
C PHE A 275 -6.84 2.57 -17.34
N SER A 276 -5.66 2.76 -17.93
CA SER A 276 -5.27 2.03 -19.15
C SER A 276 -5.25 0.50 -18.94
N LEU A 277 -4.92 0.02 -17.73
CA LEU A 277 -5.00 -1.40 -17.38
C LEU A 277 -6.43 -1.96 -17.51
N PHE A 278 -7.41 -1.12 -17.19
CA PHE A 278 -8.82 -1.49 -17.23
C PHE A 278 -9.43 -1.21 -18.61
N GLN A 279 -8.97 -0.19 -19.36
CA GLN A 279 -9.50 0.12 -20.69
C GLN A 279 -9.28 -1.00 -21.71
N GLU A 280 -8.12 -1.67 -21.69
CA GLU A 280 -7.84 -2.82 -22.59
C GLU A 280 -8.75 -4.03 -22.31
N GLN A 281 -9.47 -4.03 -21.19
CA GLN A 281 -10.26 -5.16 -20.70
C GLN A 281 -11.75 -4.84 -20.54
N ILE A 282 -12.13 -3.56 -20.59
CA ILE A 282 -13.52 -3.07 -20.48
C ILE A 282 -14.17 -2.88 -21.87
N LEU A 283 -13.39 -2.58 -22.91
CA LEU A 283 -13.81 -2.40 -24.31
C LEU A 283 -13.66 -3.68 -25.13
#